data_AF-A0A1H1FJC4-F1
#
_entry.id   AF-A0A1H1FJC4-F1
#
_cell.length_a   1.000
_cell.length_b   1.000
_cell.length_c   1.000
_cell.angle_alpha   90.00
_cell.angle_beta   90.00
_cell.angle_gamma   90.00
#
_symmetry.space_group_name_H-M   'P 1'
#
loop_
_entity.id
_entity.type
_entity.pdbx_description
1 polymer ?
#
loop_
_entity_poly.entity_id
_entity_poly.type
_entity_poly.pdbx_seq_one_letter_code
_entity_poly.pdbx_strand_id
1 'polypeptide(L)'
;MDADVTFELTVDGAAALGAVRSGWLDLTVLDAAEDAVPALLDGARERAEGLDGILVRTHDAELAALLRRHGFRPSGAVVGRPRGRTEVTLVLRPAADAEIDDGAIHPPKREVFDPPALTNTDPKGFVREVEEFRETPFGLYLFRHADHPKFDAIESWLLPALDLRATIFHFTPGHERDQRVYLDVARVWRDGDRWHTEDWYLDLVEHPGRPIELIDVDELLAASAADLLGARDAERALYAATRAVAGTAAHGHSVDAWLAAEGAPVTWR
;
A
#
# COMPACT_ATOMS: atom_id res chain seq x y z
N MET A 1 -3.76 20.69 -27.10
CA MET A 1 -3.94 21.29 -25.77
C MET A 1 -5.43 21.52 -25.61
N ASP A 2 -6.14 20.52 -25.12
CA ASP A 2 -7.51 20.76 -24.67
C ASP A 2 -7.43 21.58 -23.39
N ALA A 3 -8.20 22.65 -23.32
CA ALA A 3 -8.25 23.50 -22.14
C ALA A 3 -8.89 22.72 -20.99
N ASP A 4 -8.26 22.74 -19.80
CA ASP A 4 -8.86 22.26 -18.56
C ASP A 4 -10.21 22.95 -18.37
N VAL A 5 -11.31 22.24 -18.59
CA VAL A 5 -12.65 22.75 -18.31
C VAL A 5 -12.88 22.65 -16.81
N THR A 6 -12.87 23.78 -16.11
CA THR A 6 -13.22 23.87 -14.69
C THR A 6 -14.71 24.14 -14.50
N PHE A 7 -15.28 23.63 -13.41
CA PHE A 7 -16.67 23.86 -13.04
C PHE A 7 -16.85 23.84 -11.52
N GLU A 8 -17.96 24.41 -11.05
CA GLU A 8 -18.40 24.27 -9.66
C GLU A 8 -19.51 23.22 -9.59
N LEU A 9 -19.45 22.35 -8.58
CA LEU A 9 -20.49 21.40 -8.25
C LEU A 9 -21.03 21.73 -6.86
N THR A 10 -22.25 22.23 -6.82
CA THR A 10 -22.92 22.63 -5.59
C THR A 10 -24.23 21.86 -5.47
N VAL A 11 -24.42 21.26 -4.31
CA VAL A 11 -25.69 20.67 -3.85
C VAL A 11 -25.98 21.26 -2.47
N ASP A 12 -27.23 21.28 -2.04
CA ASP A 12 -27.58 21.84 -0.73
C ASP A 12 -26.76 21.17 0.37
N GLY A 13 -25.84 21.93 0.99
CA GLY A 13 -24.93 21.42 2.02
C GLY A 13 -23.57 20.89 1.52
N ALA A 14 -23.24 20.91 0.22
CA ALA A 14 -21.88 20.61 -0.25
C ALA A 14 -21.42 21.44 -1.45
N ALA A 15 -20.12 21.73 -1.49
CA ALA A 15 -19.49 22.51 -2.55
C ALA A 15 -18.15 21.89 -2.97
N ALA A 16 -17.96 21.73 -4.27
CA ALA A 16 -16.72 21.24 -4.85
C ALA A 16 -16.32 21.99 -6.13
N LEU A 17 -15.01 22.07 -6.37
CA LEU A 17 -14.43 22.56 -7.61
C LEU A 17 -13.97 21.37 -8.45
N GLY A 18 -14.49 21.25 -9.67
CA GLY A 18 -14.19 20.15 -10.59
C GLY A 18 -13.38 20.60 -11.80
N ALA A 19 -12.54 19.71 -12.33
CA ALA A 19 -11.88 19.86 -13.61
C ALA A 19 -11.75 18.49 -14.31
N VAL A 20 -11.87 18.43 -15.63
CA VAL A 20 -11.54 17.20 -16.37
C VAL A 20 -10.10 17.27 -16.87
N ARG A 21 -9.26 16.32 -16.47
CA ARG A 21 -7.83 16.27 -16.78
C ARG A 21 -7.39 14.87 -17.17
N SER A 22 -6.82 14.72 -18.37
CA SER A 22 -6.21 13.47 -18.81
C SER A 22 -7.14 12.24 -18.67
N GLY A 23 -8.44 12.40 -18.96
CA GLY A 23 -9.42 11.32 -18.80
C GLY A 23 -10.02 11.18 -17.39
N TRP A 24 -9.62 11.99 -16.42
CA TRP A 24 -10.10 11.95 -15.04
C TRP A 24 -10.96 13.15 -14.67
N LEU A 25 -11.97 12.93 -13.82
CA LEU A 25 -12.65 14.01 -13.11
C LEU A 25 -11.89 14.32 -11.82
N ASP A 26 -11.22 15.47 -11.77
CA ASP A 26 -10.49 15.98 -10.62
C ASP A 26 -11.37 16.93 -9.79
N LEU A 27 -11.72 16.56 -8.56
CA LEU A 27 -12.75 17.21 -7.75
C LEU A 27 -12.21 17.57 -6.35
N THR A 28 -12.00 18.85 -6.09
CA THR A 28 -11.64 19.35 -4.75
C THR A 28 -12.91 19.67 -3.98
N VAL A 29 -13.27 18.87 -2.98
CA VAL A 29 -14.40 19.15 -2.10
C VAL A 29 -13.96 20.16 -1.05
N LEU A 30 -14.63 21.31 -1.05
CA LEU A 30 -14.33 22.41 -0.14
C LEU A 30 -15.03 22.22 1.21
N ASP A 31 -16.28 21.77 1.17
CA ASP A 31 -17.14 21.49 2.32
C ASP A 31 -18.28 20.55 1.90
N ALA A 32 -18.73 19.66 2.78
CA ALA A 32 -19.88 18.79 2.55
C ALA A 32 -20.48 18.27 3.86
N ALA A 33 -21.75 18.59 4.12
CA ALA A 33 -22.58 17.95 5.13
C ALA A 33 -22.82 16.48 4.79
N GLU A 34 -22.92 15.62 5.80
CA GLU A 34 -23.04 14.16 5.63
C GLU A 34 -24.24 13.76 4.76
N ASP A 35 -25.38 14.43 4.91
CA ASP A 35 -26.60 14.20 4.14
C ASP A 35 -26.53 14.70 2.69
N ALA A 36 -25.63 15.63 2.39
CA ALA A 36 -25.41 16.15 1.05
C ALA A 36 -24.45 15.29 0.20
N VAL A 37 -23.63 14.44 0.84
CA VAL A 37 -22.60 13.64 0.15
C VAL A 37 -23.18 12.71 -0.91
N PRO A 38 -24.25 11.93 -0.68
CA PRO A 38 -24.81 11.08 -1.73
C PRO A 38 -25.18 11.84 -3.00
N ALA A 39 -25.83 13.00 -2.87
CA ALA A 39 -26.22 13.84 -4.00
C ALA A 39 -25.00 14.46 -4.72
N LEU A 40 -23.99 14.89 -3.95
CA LEU A 40 -22.73 15.36 -4.51
C LEU A 40 -22.06 14.26 -5.35
N LEU A 41 -22.07 13.03 -4.85
CA LEU A 41 -21.46 11.88 -5.51
C LEU A 41 -22.22 11.44 -6.76
N ASP A 42 -23.54 11.47 -6.75
CA ASP A 42 -24.34 11.18 -7.93
C ASP A 42 -24.04 12.19 -9.05
N GLY A 43 -23.97 13.49 -8.71
CA GLY A 43 -23.59 14.53 -9.66
C GLY A 43 -22.15 14.38 -10.18
N ALA A 44 -21.22 13.92 -9.33
CA ALA A 44 -19.85 13.62 -9.75
C ALA A 44 -19.79 12.40 -10.69
N ARG A 45 -20.56 11.34 -10.41
CA ARG A 45 -20.63 10.12 -11.23
C ARG A 45 -21.25 10.39 -12.61
N GLU A 46 -22.32 11.16 -12.67
CA GLU A 46 -22.93 11.58 -13.94
C GLU A 46 -21.92 12.34 -14.82
N ARG A 47 -21.13 13.23 -14.22
CA ARG A 47 -20.08 13.98 -14.92
C ARG A 47 -18.87 13.14 -15.30
N ALA A 48 -18.65 12.02 -14.61
CA ALA A 48 -17.58 11.09 -14.89
C ALA A 48 -17.96 10.00 -15.90
N GLU A 49 -19.16 10.05 -16.48
CA GLU A 49 -19.57 9.12 -17.52
C GLU A 49 -18.63 9.25 -18.74
N GLY A 50 -18.01 8.13 -19.13
CA GLY A 50 -17.03 8.08 -20.21
C GLY A 50 -15.61 8.56 -19.82
N LEU A 51 -15.36 8.85 -18.54
CA LEU A 51 -14.04 9.13 -17.97
C LEU A 51 -13.45 7.88 -17.30
N ASP A 52 -12.13 7.89 -17.08
CA ASP A 52 -11.36 6.82 -16.44
C ASP A 52 -11.68 6.69 -14.94
N GLY A 53 -12.11 7.79 -14.31
CA GLY A 53 -12.59 7.82 -12.94
C GLY A 53 -12.62 9.20 -12.31
N ILE A 54 -12.82 9.23 -10.99
CA ILE A 54 -12.96 10.43 -10.18
C ILE A 54 -11.83 10.47 -9.16
N LEU A 55 -11.09 11.57 -9.14
CA LEU A 55 -10.13 11.93 -8.09
C LEU A 55 -10.81 12.95 -7.18
N VAL A 56 -10.90 12.70 -5.89
CA VAL A 56 -11.43 13.63 -4.90
C VAL A 56 -10.33 14.08 -3.96
N ARG A 57 -10.17 15.40 -3.78
CA ARG A 57 -9.28 15.97 -2.75
C ARG A 57 -10.11 16.63 -1.65
N THR A 58 -9.79 16.33 -0.39
CA THR A 58 -10.40 16.97 0.77
C THR A 58 -9.39 17.16 1.89
N HIS A 59 -9.56 18.20 2.71
CA HIS A 59 -8.76 18.42 3.93
C HIS A 59 -9.53 18.02 5.20
N ASP A 60 -10.74 17.48 5.04
CA ASP A 60 -11.63 17.07 6.11
C ASP A 60 -11.59 15.54 6.27
N ALA A 61 -11.16 15.10 7.46
CA ALA A 61 -11.00 13.68 7.78
C ALA A 61 -12.34 12.94 7.93
N GLU A 62 -13.39 13.61 8.41
CA GLU A 62 -14.73 13.02 8.55
C GLU A 62 -15.35 12.83 7.18
N LEU A 63 -15.24 13.84 6.31
CA LEU A 63 -15.65 13.74 4.92
C LEU A 63 -14.85 12.66 4.17
N ALA A 64 -13.53 12.58 4.37
CA ALA A 64 -12.72 11.53 3.78
C ALA A 64 -13.20 10.13 4.23
N ALA A 65 -13.49 9.95 5.51
CA ALA A 65 -14.03 8.70 6.03
C ALA A 65 -15.41 8.37 5.46
N LEU A 66 -16.28 9.37 5.27
CA LEU A 66 -17.58 9.21 4.64
C LEU A 66 -17.47 8.84 3.15
N LEU A 67 -16.64 9.54 2.38
CA LEU A 67 -16.37 9.22 0.97
C LEU A 67 -15.85 7.78 0.82
N ARG A 68 -15.02 7.29 1.75
CA ARG A 68 -14.59 5.89 1.77
C ARG A 68 -15.75 4.90 1.87
N ARG A 69 -16.78 5.21 2.67
CA ARG A 69 -18.02 4.42 2.75
C ARG A 69 -18.76 4.35 1.42
N HIS A 70 -18.59 5.35 0.55
CA HIS A 70 -19.22 5.44 -0.76
C HIS A 70 -18.35 4.96 -1.93
N GLY A 71 -17.33 4.12 -1.62
CA GLY A 71 -16.53 3.44 -2.63
C GLY A 71 -15.28 4.20 -3.08
N PHE A 72 -15.04 5.40 -2.54
CA PHE A 72 -13.76 6.07 -2.74
C PHE A 72 -12.67 5.41 -1.89
N ARG A 73 -11.43 5.52 -2.32
CA ARG A 73 -10.29 4.89 -1.65
C ARG A 73 -9.06 5.77 -1.69
N PRO A 74 -8.15 5.70 -0.72
CA PRO A 74 -6.91 6.48 -0.75
C PRO A 74 -6.19 6.30 -2.08
N SER A 75 -5.81 7.41 -2.72
CA SER A 75 -4.85 7.33 -3.82
C SER A 75 -3.49 6.99 -3.23
N GLY A 76 -2.85 5.90 -3.69
CA GLY A 76 -1.46 5.58 -3.35
C GLY A 76 -0.43 6.65 -3.79
N ALA A 77 -0.87 7.77 -4.37
CA ALA A 77 -0.04 8.86 -4.88
C ALA A 77 0.33 9.95 -3.85
N VAL A 78 -0.05 9.86 -2.57
CA VAL A 78 0.32 10.90 -1.59
C VAL A 78 1.47 10.45 -0.69
N VAL A 79 2.69 10.58 -1.22
CA VAL A 79 3.90 10.78 -0.41
C VAL A 79 4.04 12.27 -0.14
N GLY A 80 3.96 12.66 1.12
CA GLY A 80 4.27 14.02 1.56
C GLY A 80 3.49 14.40 2.81
N ARG A 81 4.11 14.26 3.99
CA ARG A 81 3.69 14.98 5.20
C ARG A 81 4.39 16.35 5.24
N PRO A 82 3.70 17.47 4.95
CA PRO A 82 3.99 18.73 5.61
C PRO A 82 3.16 18.84 6.90
N ARG A 83 3.71 19.48 7.92
CA ARG A 83 2.94 19.89 9.11
C ARG A 83 1.93 20.97 8.69
N GLY A 84 0.65 20.63 8.73
CA GLY A 84 -0.48 21.47 8.29
C GLY A 84 -1.56 20.56 7.66
N ARG A 85 -2.84 20.96 7.71
CA ARG A 85 -4.03 20.15 7.31
C ARG A 85 -3.70 19.17 6.16
N THR A 86 -3.77 17.86 6.45
CA THR A 86 -3.46 16.80 5.49
C THR A 86 -4.52 16.79 4.40
N GLU A 87 -4.11 17.09 3.17
CA GLU A 87 -4.95 16.82 2.00
C GLU A 87 -5.04 15.31 1.80
N VAL A 88 -6.24 14.77 1.89
CA VAL A 88 -6.55 13.38 1.55
C VAL A 88 -6.99 13.35 0.10
N THR A 89 -6.24 12.61 -0.72
CA THR A 89 -6.63 12.32 -2.09
C THR A 89 -7.26 10.94 -2.14
N LEU A 90 -8.49 10.87 -2.63
CA LEU A 90 -9.26 9.66 -2.82
C LEU A 90 -9.55 9.42 -4.30
N VAL A 91 -9.71 8.17 -4.70
CA VAL A 91 -10.00 7.75 -6.07
C VAL A 91 -11.25 6.89 -6.07
N LEU A 92 -12.10 7.07 -7.08
CA LEU A 92 -13.19 6.17 -7.43
C LEU A 92 -13.09 5.83 -8.91
N ARG A 93 -12.95 4.56 -9.24
CA ARG A 93 -12.94 4.07 -10.62
C ARG A 93 -14.26 3.37 -10.95
N PRO A 94 -14.91 3.69 -12.08
CA PRO A 94 -16.12 3.00 -12.52
C PRO A 94 -15.90 1.53 -12.90
N ALA A 95 -14.66 1.13 -13.24
CA ALA A 95 -14.29 -0.24 -13.60
C ALA A 95 -13.10 -0.73 -12.76
N ALA A 96 -13.10 -2.04 -12.43
CA ALA A 96 -11.99 -2.72 -11.77
C ALA A 96 -10.85 -2.92 -12.78
N ASP A 97 -9.86 -2.04 -12.74
CA ASP A 97 -8.61 -2.20 -13.47
C ASP A 97 -7.61 -2.93 -12.56
N ALA A 98 -7.32 -4.20 -12.87
CA ALA A 98 -6.49 -5.07 -12.03
C ALA A 98 -5.01 -4.65 -11.93
N GLU A 99 -4.59 -3.66 -12.73
CA GLU A 99 -3.23 -3.11 -12.66
C GLU A 99 -3.07 -2.02 -11.59
N ILE A 100 -4.16 -1.38 -11.16
CA ILE A 100 -4.09 -0.25 -10.25
C ILE A 100 -4.67 -0.62 -8.89
N ASP A 101 -3.85 -0.46 -7.86
CA ASP A 101 -4.27 -0.55 -6.47
C ASP A 101 -5.21 0.62 -6.17
N ASP A 102 -6.51 0.35 -6.26
CA ASP A 102 -7.56 1.29 -5.99
C ASP A 102 -7.97 1.25 -4.52
N GLY A 103 -7.25 0.57 -3.62
CA GLY A 103 -7.62 0.39 -2.21
C GLY A 103 -8.91 -0.41 -1.99
N ALA A 104 -9.45 -1.08 -3.02
CA ALA A 104 -10.52 -2.05 -2.81
C ALA A 104 -10.00 -3.21 -1.96
N ILE A 105 -10.75 -3.52 -0.89
CA ILE A 105 -10.34 -4.59 0.00
C ILE A 105 -10.28 -5.91 -0.77
N HIS A 106 -9.14 -6.59 -0.68
CA HIS A 106 -8.86 -7.81 -1.42
C HIS A 106 -8.50 -8.94 -0.46
N PRO A 107 -8.61 -10.23 -0.86
CA PRO A 107 -8.05 -11.34 -0.08
C PRO A 107 -6.54 -11.16 0.15
N PRO A 108 -5.96 -11.75 1.20
CA PRO A 108 -4.52 -11.72 1.44
C PRO A 108 -3.71 -12.10 0.19
N LYS A 109 -2.73 -11.26 -0.19
CA LYS A 109 -1.87 -11.51 -1.35
C LYS A 109 -0.95 -12.70 -1.03
N ARG A 110 -0.85 -13.66 -1.95
CA ARG A 110 -0.03 -14.87 -1.75
C ARG A 110 1.03 -14.99 -2.82
N GLU A 111 2.24 -15.30 -2.42
CA GLU A 111 3.34 -15.59 -3.34
C GLU A 111 3.95 -16.96 -3.07
N VAL A 112 4.56 -17.51 -4.11
CA VAL A 112 5.35 -18.74 -4.04
C VAL A 112 6.75 -18.45 -4.54
N PHE A 113 7.75 -18.84 -3.77
CA PHE A 113 9.16 -18.73 -4.12
C PHE A 113 9.71 -20.16 -4.25
N ASP A 114 10.27 -20.47 -5.40
CA ASP A 114 10.81 -21.78 -5.76
C ASP A 114 12.32 -21.64 -6.03
N PRO A 115 13.16 -21.76 -4.99
CA PRO A 115 14.61 -21.72 -5.13
C PRO A 115 15.19 -22.74 -6.13
N PRO A 116 14.76 -24.01 -6.15
CA PRO A 116 15.21 -24.96 -7.17
C PRO A 116 14.93 -24.51 -8.62
N ALA A 117 13.79 -23.85 -8.85
CA ALA A 117 13.41 -23.35 -10.16
C ALA A 117 13.89 -21.92 -10.45
N LEU A 118 14.47 -21.21 -9.48
CA LEU A 118 14.80 -19.78 -9.55
C LEU A 118 13.60 -18.92 -9.99
N THR A 119 12.43 -19.17 -9.38
CA THR A 119 11.22 -18.39 -9.71
C THR A 119 10.48 -17.86 -8.48
N ASN A 120 9.79 -16.74 -8.67
CA ASN A 120 8.81 -16.17 -7.75
C ASN A 120 7.49 -16.01 -8.52
N THR A 121 6.47 -16.77 -8.13
CA THR A 121 5.09 -16.56 -8.60
C THR A 121 4.47 -15.46 -7.74
N ASP A 122 4.18 -14.32 -8.36
CA ASP A 122 3.66 -13.13 -7.68
C ASP A 122 2.16 -13.26 -7.33
N PRO A 123 1.56 -12.29 -6.60
CA PRO A 123 0.16 -12.39 -6.19
C PRO A 123 -0.86 -12.40 -7.32
N LYS A 124 -0.44 -12.00 -8.54
CA LYS A 124 -1.27 -12.02 -9.75
C LYS A 124 -1.09 -13.32 -10.54
N GLY A 125 -0.24 -14.23 -10.06
CA GLY A 125 0.07 -15.51 -10.70
C GLY A 125 1.13 -15.42 -11.79
N PHE A 126 1.81 -14.28 -11.96
CA PHE A 126 2.90 -14.18 -12.91
C PHE A 126 4.16 -14.82 -12.34
N VAL A 127 4.77 -15.72 -13.11
CA VAL A 127 6.05 -16.34 -12.79
C VAL A 127 7.17 -15.38 -13.18
N ARG A 128 7.93 -14.93 -12.20
CA ARG A 128 9.07 -14.02 -12.36
C ARG A 128 10.36 -14.78 -12.13
N GLU A 129 11.32 -14.59 -13.03
CA GLU A 129 12.68 -15.10 -12.86
C GLU A 129 13.35 -14.43 -11.66
N VAL A 130 14.11 -15.21 -10.90
CA VAL A 130 14.86 -14.76 -9.73
C VAL A 130 16.34 -14.98 -10.01
N GLU A 131 17.16 -13.93 -9.87
CA GLU A 131 18.60 -14.02 -10.13
C GLU A 131 19.31 -14.78 -9.00
N GLU A 132 18.91 -14.54 -7.76
CA GLU A 132 19.51 -15.20 -6.60
C GLU A 132 18.45 -15.57 -5.56
N PHE A 133 18.57 -16.79 -5.04
CA PHE A 133 18.02 -17.17 -3.76
C PHE A 133 19.16 -17.58 -2.83
N ARG A 134 19.09 -17.19 -1.56
CA ARG A 134 20.03 -17.65 -0.53
C ARG A 134 19.30 -17.98 0.75
N GLU A 135 19.29 -19.27 1.08
CA GLU A 135 18.71 -19.75 2.32
C GLU A 135 19.66 -19.55 3.51
N THR A 136 19.11 -19.16 4.64
CA THR A 136 19.80 -19.09 5.93
C THR A 136 18.94 -19.74 7.03
N PRO A 137 19.51 -19.99 8.22
CA PRO A 137 18.73 -20.55 9.33
C PRO A 137 17.55 -19.67 9.79
N PHE A 138 17.58 -18.36 9.51
CA PHE A 138 16.55 -17.41 9.94
C PHE A 138 15.60 -16.97 8.81
N GLY A 139 15.90 -17.27 7.54
CA GLY A 139 15.07 -16.80 6.43
C GLY A 139 15.57 -17.16 5.03
N LEU A 140 14.84 -16.67 4.04
CA LEU A 140 15.19 -16.77 2.63
C LEU A 140 15.48 -15.37 2.09
N TYR A 141 16.67 -15.19 1.54
CA TYR A 141 17.00 -14.03 0.73
C TYR A 141 16.63 -14.25 -0.74
N LEU A 142 16.18 -13.21 -1.43
CA LEU A 142 16.07 -13.18 -2.88
C LEU A 142 16.46 -11.84 -3.50
N PHE A 143 16.98 -11.88 -4.72
CA PHE A 143 17.15 -10.73 -5.60
C PHE A 143 16.58 -11.04 -6.98
N ARG A 144 15.78 -10.12 -7.52
CA ARG A 144 15.27 -10.23 -8.89
C ARG A 144 15.08 -8.88 -9.55
N HIS A 145 15.20 -8.87 -10.87
CA HIS A 145 14.76 -7.76 -11.69
C HIS A 145 13.23 -7.59 -11.64
N ALA A 146 12.78 -6.38 -11.97
CA ALA A 146 11.38 -6.02 -12.03
C ALA A 146 11.09 -5.23 -13.31
N ASP A 147 10.03 -5.62 -14.01
CA ASP A 147 9.44 -4.83 -15.08
C ASP A 147 8.38 -3.92 -14.47
N HIS A 148 8.83 -2.90 -13.73
CA HIS A 148 7.97 -1.92 -13.07
C HIS A 148 8.41 -0.50 -13.40
N PRO A 149 7.49 0.45 -13.69
CA PRO A 149 7.87 1.80 -14.14
C PRO A 149 8.78 2.58 -13.18
N LYS A 150 8.72 2.28 -11.87
CA LYS A 150 9.40 3.04 -10.81
C LYS A 150 10.66 2.38 -10.25
N PHE A 151 10.86 1.08 -10.46
CA PHE A 151 11.99 0.33 -9.90
C PHE A 151 12.34 -0.84 -10.83
N ASP A 152 13.63 -1.12 -11.00
CA ASP A 152 14.12 -2.13 -11.96
C ASP A 152 14.58 -3.44 -11.29
N ALA A 153 14.64 -3.46 -9.96
CA ALA A 153 14.90 -4.65 -9.18
C ALA A 153 14.29 -4.54 -7.78
N ILE A 154 14.12 -5.71 -7.17
CA ILE A 154 13.81 -5.84 -5.75
C ILE A 154 14.74 -6.84 -5.09
N GLU A 155 15.04 -6.57 -3.83
CA GLU A 155 15.80 -7.44 -2.95
C GLU A 155 14.95 -7.69 -1.70
N SER A 156 14.72 -8.94 -1.32
CA SER A 156 13.85 -9.26 -0.18
C SER A 156 14.44 -10.34 0.73
N TRP A 157 14.11 -10.25 2.02
CA TRP A 157 14.27 -11.29 3.03
C TRP A 157 12.90 -11.76 3.53
N LEU A 158 12.65 -13.07 3.48
CA LEU A 158 11.48 -13.70 4.11
C LEU A 158 11.87 -14.23 5.49
N LEU A 159 11.17 -13.80 6.56
CA LEU A 159 11.57 -13.99 7.95
C LEU A 159 10.46 -14.70 8.77
N PRO A 160 10.34 -16.04 8.71
CA PRO A 160 9.23 -16.79 9.33
C PRO A 160 9.03 -16.59 10.82
N ALA A 161 10.12 -16.49 11.59
CA ALA A 161 10.03 -16.34 13.04
C ALA A 161 9.55 -14.93 13.48
N LEU A 162 9.52 -13.98 12.55
CA LEU A 162 9.13 -12.59 12.79
C LEU A 162 7.80 -12.24 12.13
N ASP A 163 7.25 -13.10 11.27
CA ASP A 163 6.09 -12.80 10.42
C ASP A 163 6.30 -11.53 9.57
N LEU A 164 7.47 -11.46 8.94
CA LEU A 164 7.88 -10.31 8.13
C LEU A 164 8.47 -10.74 6.81
N ARG A 165 8.25 -9.90 5.80
CA ARG A 165 9.10 -9.78 4.62
C ARG A 165 9.77 -8.40 4.67
N ALA A 166 11.09 -8.35 4.58
CA ALA A 166 11.82 -7.10 4.43
C ALA A 166 12.22 -6.92 2.98
N THR A 167 12.01 -5.75 2.39
CA THR A 167 12.24 -5.48 0.97
C THR A 167 12.96 -4.14 0.76
N ILE A 168 13.96 -4.14 -0.12
CA ILE A 168 14.52 -2.95 -0.74
C ILE A 168 14.05 -2.91 -2.19
N PHE A 169 13.53 -1.74 -2.60
CA PHE A 169 13.18 -1.45 -3.98
C PHE A 169 14.32 -0.64 -4.61
N HIS A 170 14.88 -1.12 -5.72
CA HIS A 170 15.89 -0.39 -6.48
C HIS A 170 15.18 0.59 -7.42
N PHE A 171 14.86 1.78 -6.89
CA PHE A 171 14.15 2.81 -7.64
C PHE A 171 14.97 3.32 -8.83
N THR A 172 14.29 3.53 -9.95
CA THR A 172 14.90 4.14 -11.14
C THR A 172 15.08 5.66 -10.92
N PRO A 173 16.02 6.31 -11.65
CA PRO A 173 16.28 7.74 -11.49
C PRO A 173 15.02 8.59 -11.65
N GLY A 174 14.75 9.48 -10.68
CA GLY A 174 13.56 10.34 -10.65
C GLY A 174 12.33 9.71 -9.97
N HIS A 175 12.42 8.45 -9.54
CA HIS A 175 11.39 7.74 -8.80
C HIS A 175 11.81 7.39 -7.36
N GLU A 176 12.92 7.95 -6.89
CA GLU A 176 13.44 7.73 -5.55
C GLU A 176 12.40 8.11 -4.49
N ARG A 177 12.23 7.23 -3.50
CA ARG A 177 11.40 7.47 -2.34
C ARG A 177 12.27 7.67 -1.12
N ASP A 178 11.75 8.43 -0.17
CA ASP A 178 12.34 8.60 1.15
C ASP A 178 12.05 7.36 2.02
N GLN A 179 12.51 6.19 1.57
CA GLN A 179 12.34 4.90 2.22
C GLN A 179 13.61 4.07 2.03
N ARG A 180 13.98 3.27 3.03
CA ARG A 180 15.11 2.33 2.94
C ARG A 180 14.62 0.89 2.88
N VAL A 181 14.20 0.34 4.01
CA VAL A 181 13.58 -0.99 4.09
C VAL A 181 12.06 -0.86 4.22
N TYR A 182 11.34 -1.57 3.37
CA TYR A 182 9.90 -1.81 3.50
C TYR A 182 9.68 -3.14 4.21
N LEU A 183 8.82 -3.18 5.21
CA LEU A 183 8.48 -4.40 5.94
C LEU A 183 7.02 -4.74 5.70
N ASP A 184 6.76 -5.79 4.93
CA ASP A 184 5.42 -6.38 4.88
C ASP A 184 5.22 -7.27 6.11
N VAL A 185 4.11 -7.08 6.83
CA VAL A 185 3.67 -8.04 7.84
C VAL A 185 2.99 -9.19 7.12
N ALA A 186 3.63 -10.35 7.16
CA ALA A 186 3.22 -11.49 6.36
C ALA A 186 3.47 -12.80 7.09
N ARG A 187 2.55 -13.76 6.92
CA ARG A 187 2.87 -15.14 7.23
C ARG A 187 3.93 -15.61 6.25
N VAL A 188 5.00 -16.18 6.77
CA VAL A 188 6.01 -16.85 5.94
C VAL A 188 6.13 -18.30 6.38
N TRP A 189 6.10 -19.23 5.43
CA TRP A 189 6.33 -20.64 5.72
C TRP A 189 7.02 -21.36 4.58
N ARG A 190 7.57 -22.53 4.88
CA ARG A 190 8.18 -23.44 3.93
C ARG A 190 7.28 -24.66 3.73
N ASP A 191 7.11 -25.08 2.48
CA ASP A 191 6.47 -26.33 2.08
C ASP A 191 7.40 -27.09 1.11
N GLY A 192 8.02 -28.17 1.60
CA GLY A 192 9.08 -28.87 0.87
C GLY A 192 10.26 -27.94 0.57
N ASP A 193 10.58 -27.76 -0.71
CA ASP A 193 11.63 -26.85 -1.17
C ASP A 193 11.12 -25.45 -1.53
N ARG A 194 9.81 -25.20 -1.38
CA ARG A 194 9.19 -23.91 -1.71
C ARG A 194 8.95 -23.09 -0.47
N TRP A 195 9.01 -21.79 -0.64
CA TRP A 195 8.63 -20.82 0.36
C TRP A 195 7.36 -20.10 -0.08
N HIS A 196 6.60 -19.67 0.90
CA HIS A 196 5.31 -19.03 0.69
C HIS A 196 5.21 -17.81 1.58
N THR A 197 4.56 -16.79 1.05
CA THR A 197 4.10 -15.65 1.82
C THR A 197 2.59 -15.50 1.69
N GLU A 198 1.97 -15.04 2.77
CA GLU A 198 0.62 -14.48 2.77
C GLU A 198 0.67 -13.13 3.47
N ASP A 199 0.42 -12.08 2.71
CA ASP A 199 0.44 -10.68 3.13
C ASP A 199 -0.77 -10.37 4.03
N TRP A 200 -0.51 -9.78 5.20
CA TRP A 200 -1.53 -9.43 6.18
C TRP A 200 -1.75 -7.91 6.28
N TYR A 201 -1.64 -7.22 5.16
CA TYR A 201 -2.00 -5.82 4.91
C TYR A 201 -1.12 -4.77 5.60
N LEU A 202 -0.72 -5.01 6.85
CA LEU A 202 0.09 -4.03 7.57
C LEU A 202 1.50 -3.96 6.99
N ASP A 203 1.94 -2.75 6.72
CA ASP A 203 3.29 -2.48 6.27
C ASP A 203 3.99 -1.47 7.17
N LEU A 204 5.33 -1.57 7.23
CA LEU A 204 6.16 -0.60 7.91
C LEU A 204 7.26 -0.05 7.00
N VAL A 205 7.42 1.28 6.99
CA VAL A 205 8.38 1.98 6.13
C VAL A 205 9.51 2.55 6.96
N GLU A 206 10.73 2.02 6.75
CA GLU A 206 11.94 2.59 7.35
C GLU A 206 12.32 3.90 6.65
N HIS A 207 12.35 4.94 7.47
CA HIS A 207 12.83 6.26 7.10
C HIS A 207 14.17 6.49 7.80
N PRO A 208 15.31 6.60 7.08
CA PRO A 208 16.62 6.75 7.72
C PRO A 208 16.64 7.84 8.80
N GLY A 209 17.00 7.45 10.03
CA GLY A 209 17.12 8.34 11.18
C GLY A 209 15.79 8.82 11.80
N ARG A 210 14.64 8.28 11.40
CA ARG A 210 13.31 8.64 11.92
C ARG A 210 12.55 7.39 12.38
N PRO A 211 11.57 7.54 13.29
CA PRO A 211 10.69 6.44 13.65
C PRO A 211 10.09 5.76 12.42
N ILE A 212 10.03 4.43 12.45
CA ILE A 212 9.40 3.64 11.40
C ILE A 212 7.92 4.02 11.29
N GLU A 213 7.41 4.16 10.07
CA GLU A 213 6.02 4.49 9.82
C GLU A 213 5.20 3.20 9.64
N LEU A 214 4.13 3.02 10.41
CA LEU A 214 3.15 1.95 10.21
C LEU A 214 2.03 2.48 9.31
N ILE A 215 1.72 1.76 8.24
CA ILE A 215 0.69 2.11 7.26
C ILE A 215 -0.33 0.97 7.10
N ASP A 216 -1.40 1.25 6.35
CA ASP A 216 -2.42 0.30 5.89
C ASP A 216 -3.17 -0.45 7.02
N VAL A 217 -3.25 0.19 8.19
CA VAL A 217 -4.05 -0.25 9.33
C VAL A 217 -5.54 -0.32 8.99
N ASP A 218 -6.02 0.61 8.17
CA ASP A 218 -7.41 0.60 7.69
C ASP A 218 -7.70 -0.60 6.78
N GLU A 219 -6.74 -1.06 5.98
CA GLU A 219 -6.88 -2.27 5.17
C GLU A 219 -6.96 -3.53 6.04
N LEU A 220 -6.10 -3.69 7.04
CA LEU A 220 -6.19 -4.82 7.98
C LEU A 220 -7.57 -4.87 8.64
N LEU A 221 -8.06 -3.72 9.13
CA LEU A 221 -9.36 -3.62 9.80
C LEU A 221 -10.51 -3.93 8.83
N ALA A 222 -10.43 -3.45 7.59
CA ALA A 222 -11.43 -3.73 6.56
C ALA A 222 -11.43 -5.21 6.16
N ALA A 223 -10.26 -5.84 5.99
CA ALA A 223 -10.13 -7.25 5.65
C ALA A 223 -10.69 -8.14 6.76
N SER A 224 -10.37 -7.83 8.01
CA SER A 224 -10.88 -8.54 9.19
C SER A 224 -12.40 -8.40 9.30
N ALA A 225 -12.94 -7.19 9.12
CA ALA A 225 -14.38 -6.96 9.14
C ALA A 225 -15.14 -7.63 7.98
N ALA A 226 -14.45 -7.89 6.86
CA ALA A 226 -14.98 -8.60 5.70
C ALA A 226 -14.73 -10.12 5.74
N ASP A 227 -14.23 -10.67 6.86
CA ASP A 227 -13.85 -12.08 7.01
C ASP A 227 -12.82 -12.60 5.96
N LEU A 228 -12.06 -11.69 5.35
CA LEU A 228 -10.99 -12.03 4.40
C LEU A 228 -9.71 -12.47 5.11
N LEU A 229 -9.52 -12.00 6.35
CA LEU A 229 -8.46 -12.44 7.25
C LEU A 229 -9.08 -12.82 8.61
N GLY A 230 -8.78 -14.02 9.10
CA GLY A 230 -9.30 -14.49 10.37
C GLY A 230 -8.78 -13.65 11.55
N ALA A 231 -9.61 -13.44 12.58
CA ALA A 231 -9.27 -12.63 13.74
C ALA A 231 -7.93 -13.01 14.41
N ARG A 232 -7.58 -14.31 14.43
CA ARG A 232 -6.31 -14.80 14.98
C ARG A 232 -5.10 -14.32 14.17
N ASP A 233 -5.20 -14.33 12.84
CA ASP A 233 -4.11 -13.90 11.97
C ASP A 233 -4.02 -12.36 11.98
N ALA A 234 -5.16 -11.65 12.05
CA ALA A 234 -5.17 -10.20 12.25
C ALA A 234 -4.52 -9.78 13.59
N GLU A 235 -4.83 -10.48 14.69
CA GLU A 235 -4.18 -10.26 15.98
C GLU A 235 -2.67 -10.52 15.91
N ARG A 236 -2.27 -11.60 15.23
CA ARG A 236 -0.85 -11.92 15.02
C ARG A 236 -0.13 -10.86 14.19
N ALA A 237 -0.79 -10.31 13.16
CA ALA A 237 -0.26 -9.20 12.36
C ALA A 237 -0.01 -7.96 13.22
N LEU A 238 -0.94 -7.59 14.11
CA LEU A 238 -0.75 -6.49 15.05
C LEU A 238 0.43 -6.73 16.01
N TYR A 239 0.60 -7.96 16.50
CA TYR A 239 1.76 -8.29 17.34
C TYR A 239 3.09 -8.21 16.57
N ALA A 240 3.14 -8.65 15.32
CA ALA A 240 4.32 -8.53 14.47
C ALA A 240 4.67 -7.06 14.21
N ALA A 241 3.68 -6.24 13.83
CA ALA A 241 3.85 -4.81 13.60
C ALA A 241 4.33 -4.07 14.85
N THR A 242 3.70 -4.32 16.01
CA THR A 242 4.08 -3.66 17.27
C THR A 242 5.47 -4.07 17.74
N ARG A 243 5.86 -5.34 17.54
CA ARG A 243 7.24 -5.80 17.78
C ARG A 243 8.23 -5.06 16.89
N ALA A 244 7.92 -4.86 15.60
CA ALA A 244 8.78 -4.12 14.68
C ALA A 244 8.93 -2.64 15.06
N VAL A 245 7.83 -1.96 15.41
CA VAL A 245 7.86 -0.58 15.90
C VAL A 245 8.72 -0.45 17.16
N ALA A 246 8.49 -1.31 18.17
CA ALA A 246 9.24 -1.27 19.41
C ALA A 246 10.72 -1.65 19.22
N GLY A 247 10.97 -2.67 18.40
CA GLY A 247 12.30 -3.17 18.08
C GLY A 247 13.15 -2.13 17.38
N THR A 248 12.65 -1.54 16.29
CA THR A 248 13.36 -0.48 15.57
C THR A 248 13.59 0.75 16.44
N ALA A 249 12.61 1.17 17.25
CA ALA A 249 12.78 2.28 18.18
C ALA A 249 13.89 2.04 19.22
N ALA A 250 14.02 0.80 19.72
CA ALA A 250 15.08 0.42 20.66
C ALA A 250 16.47 0.33 20.01
N HIS A 251 16.55 0.22 18.68
CA HIS A 251 17.80 0.04 17.94
C HIS A 251 18.09 1.22 16.99
N GLY A 252 17.85 2.45 17.47
CA GLY A 252 18.23 3.67 16.77
C GLY A 252 17.45 3.93 15.48
N HIS A 253 16.21 3.42 15.40
CA HIS A 253 15.36 3.46 14.21
C HIS A 253 15.98 2.78 12.98
N SER A 254 16.74 1.70 13.22
CA SER A 254 17.31 0.88 12.15
C SER A 254 16.67 -0.50 12.13
N VAL A 255 16.14 -0.89 10.97
CA VAL A 255 15.61 -2.23 10.72
C VAL A 255 16.72 -3.26 10.80
N ASP A 256 17.84 -3.04 10.10
CA ASP A 256 18.98 -3.97 10.09
C ASP A 256 19.52 -4.23 11.52
N ALA A 257 19.69 -3.16 12.32
CA ALA A 257 20.20 -3.29 13.69
C ALA A 257 19.24 -4.05 14.59
N TRP A 258 17.92 -3.82 14.44
CA TRP A 258 16.90 -4.56 15.17
C TRP A 258 16.85 -6.04 14.75
N LEU A 259 16.78 -6.32 13.44
CA LEU A 259 16.73 -7.70 12.93
C LEU A 259 17.97 -8.51 13.36
N ALA A 260 19.16 -7.89 13.36
CA ALA A 260 20.36 -8.52 13.89
C ALA A 260 20.24 -8.86 15.39
N ALA A 261 19.66 -7.97 16.19
CA ALA A 261 19.40 -8.21 17.62
C ALA A 261 18.37 -9.33 17.87
N GLU A 262 17.43 -9.53 16.94
CA GLU A 262 16.46 -10.64 16.94
C GLU A 262 17.04 -11.98 16.43
N GLY A 263 18.34 -12.01 16.11
CA GLY A 263 19.00 -13.21 15.59
C GLY A 263 18.81 -13.45 14.08
N ALA A 264 18.33 -12.44 13.36
CA ALA A 264 18.17 -12.44 11.90
C ALA A 264 19.03 -11.36 11.24
N PRO A 265 20.37 -11.45 11.28
CA PRO A 265 21.26 -10.45 10.68
C PRO A 265 21.18 -10.50 9.15
N VAL A 266 20.27 -9.69 8.59
CA VAL A 266 20.09 -9.53 7.16
C VAL A 266 21.29 -8.81 6.53
N THR A 267 21.55 -9.12 5.27
CA THR A 267 22.55 -8.44 4.44
C THR A 267 21.92 -8.12 3.10
N TRP A 268 22.30 -6.97 2.54
CA TRP A 268 21.79 -6.44 1.27
C TRP A 268 22.92 -6.30 0.24
N ARG A 269 22.59 -6.18 -1.04
CA ARG A 269 23.51 -6.04 -2.18
C ARG A 269 24.06 -4.63 -2.33
#